data_AF-A0A1X7A8S7-F1
#
_entry.id   AF-A0A1X7A8S7-F1
#
_cell.length_a   1.000
_cell.length_b   1.000
_cell.length_c   1.000
_cell.angle_alpha   90.00
_cell.angle_beta   90.00
_cell.angle_gamma   90.00
#
_symmetry.space_group_name_H-M   'P 1'
#
loop_
_entity.id
_entity.type
_entity.pdbx_description
1 polymer ?
#
loop_
_entity_poly.entity_id
_entity_poly.type
_entity_poly.pdbx_seq_one_letter_code
_entity_poly.pdbx_strand_id
1 'polypeptide(L)'
;MAGKREKPEEIVLKLLSPSRRRKCIDHVRQEFGVSERRACRTLGQHRSTQRKVPLGRSDEEQLTEDIIELARQYGRYGYRMVPGLLNNSGWQVTHKRVERIWRCEGLKVPHKQRKKGRLWLNDGSCVRLRPERPKS
;
A
#
# COMPACT_ATOMS: atom_id res chain seq x y z
N MET A 1 29.53 10.15 -31.53
CA MET A 1 29.19 9.97 -30.10
C MET A 1 28.76 8.52 -29.89
N ALA A 2 29.59 7.71 -29.23
CA ALA A 2 29.31 6.29 -29.03
C ALA A 2 28.16 6.12 -28.03
N GLY A 3 26.99 5.73 -28.53
CA GLY A 3 25.87 5.31 -27.69
C GLY A 3 26.31 4.11 -26.86
N LYS A 4 26.38 4.28 -25.54
CA LYS A 4 26.67 3.20 -24.60
C LYS A 4 25.61 2.12 -24.80
N ARG A 5 25.99 1.02 -25.46
CA ARG A 5 25.17 -0.21 -25.48
C ARG A 5 25.22 -0.76 -24.06
N GLU A 6 24.18 -0.49 -23.27
CA GLU A 6 24.02 -1.13 -21.96
C GLU A 6 24.04 -2.65 -22.16
N LYS A 7 24.89 -3.34 -21.40
CA LYS A 7 25.04 -4.79 -21.54
C LYS A 7 23.74 -5.47 -21.07
N PRO A 8 23.21 -6.48 -21.78
CA PRO A 8 21.94 -7.12 -21.42
C PRO A 8 21.95 -7.71 -20.00
N GLU A 9 23.11 -8.15 -19.51
CA GLU A 9 23.33 -8.61 -18.13
C GLU A 9 23.10 -7.53 -17.06
N GLU A 10 23.31 -6.26 -17.37
CA GLU A 10 23.10 -5.12 -16.45
C GLU A 10 21.61 -4.79 -16.29
N ILE A 11 20.81 -5.00 -17.35
CA ILE A 11 19.34 -4.85 -17.33
C ILE A 11 18.70 -5.96 -16.49
N VAL A 12 19.22 -7.19 -16.55
CA VAL A 12 18.72 -8.33 -15.76
C VAL A 12 18.97 -8.13 -14.25
N LEU A 13 20.07 -7.46 -13.88
CA LEU A 13 20.42 -7.15 -12.49
C LEU A 13 19.49 -6.09 -11.87
N LYS A 14 18.92 -5.16 -12.65
CA LYS A 14 17.95 -4.16 -12.16
C LYS A 14 16.54 -4.72 -11.90
N LEU A 15 16.24 -5.94 -12.36
CA LEU A 15 14.99 -6.65 -12.06
C LEU A 15 15.15 -7.54 -10.83
N LEU A 16 15.32 -6.93 -9.65
CA LEU A 16 15.71 -7.64 -8.43
C LEU A 16 14.62 -8.55 -7.82
N SER A 17 13.33 -8.37 -8.14
CA SER A 17 12.27 -9.21 -7.58
C SER A 17 11.65 -10.16 -8.61
N PRO A 18 11.33 -11.42 -8.23
CA PRO A 18 10.63 -12.37 -9.11
C PRO A 18 9.35 -11.78 -9.71
N SER A 19 8.62 -10.96 -8.96
CA SER A 19 7.38 -10.31 -9.41
C SER A 19 7.63 -9.29 -10.54
N ARG A 20 8.73 -8.52 -10.47
CA ARG A 20 9.10 -7.57 -11.52
C ARG A 20 9.61 -8.28 -12.77
N ARG A 21 10.38 -9.38 -12.60
CA ARG A 21 10.83 -10.22 -13.72
C ARG A 21 9.66 -10.83 -14.48
N ARG A 22 8.63 -11.32 -13.78
CA ARG A 22 7.41 -11.83 -14.43
C ARG A 22 6.73 -10.79 -15.31
N LYS A 23 6.53 -9.59 -14.78
CA LYS A 23 5.94 -8.46 -15.53
C LYS A 23 6.76 -8.10 -16.77
N CYS A 24 8.08 -8.07 -16.66
CA CYS A 24 8.95 -7.85 -17.82
C CYS A 24 8.79 -8.93 -18.90
N ILE A 25 8.69 -10.21 -18.51
CA ILE A 25 8.48 -11.30 -19.45
C ILE A 25 7.15 -11.16 -20.16
N ASP A 26 6.08 -10.84 -19.43
CA ASP A 26 4.75 -10.64 -20.02
C ASP A 26 4.74 -9.44 -20.98
N HIS A 27 5.42 -8.35 -20.62
CA HIS A 27 5.58 -7.17 -21.47
C HIS A 27 6.34 -7.50 -22.77
N VAL A 28 7.49 -8.19 -22.67
CA VAL A 28 8.28 -8.58 -23.85
C VAL A 28 7.50 -9.53 -24.76
N ARG A 29 6.69 -10.43 -24.20
CA ARG A 29 5.80 -11.30 -24.99
C ARG A 29 4.77 -10.50 -25.77
N GLN A 30 4.16 -9.49 -25.14
CA GLN A 30 3.13 -8.65 -25.76
C GLN A 30 3.72 -7.72 -26.84
N GLU A 31 4.84 -7.06 -26.54
CA GLU A 31 5.44 -6.05 -27.41
C GLU A 31 6.16 -6.66 -28.63
N PHE A 32 6.89 -7.77 -28.43
CA PHE A 32 7.69 -8.39 -29.48
C PHE A 32 7.05 -9.66 -30.08
N GLY A 33 5.85 -10.05 -29.63
CA GLY A 33 5.14 -11.24 -30.11
C GLY A 33 5.90 -12.56 -29.88
N VAL A 34 6.87 -12.58 -28.96
CA VAL A 34 7.74 -13.73 -28.75
C VAL A 34 7.10 -14.79 -27.84
N SER A 35 7.45 -16.05 -28.06
CA SER A 35 6.99 -17.14 -27.20
C SER A 35 7.55 -16.99 -25.77
N GLU A 36 6.77 -17.47 -24.79
CA GLU A 36 7.18 -17.50 -23.38
C GLU A 36 8.55 -18.16 -23.18
N ARG A 37 8.83 -19.22 -23.95
CA ARG A 37 10.11 -19.94 -23.89
C ARG A 37 11.27 -19.03 -24.29
N ARG A 38 11.11 -18.25 -25.36
CA ARG A 38 12.13 -17.32 -25.85
C ARG A 38 12.34 -16.19 -24.86
N ALA A 39 11.26 -15.57 -24.38
CA ALA A 39 11.33 -14.49 -23.39
C ALA A 39 12.00 -14.92 -22.08
N CYS A 40 11.60 -16.08 -21.52
CA CYS A 40 12.17 -16.62 -20.29
C CYS A 40 13.66 -16.97 -20.44
N ARG A 41 14.07 -17.54 -21.58
CA ARG A 41 15.48 -17.87 -21.85
C ARG A 41 16.34 -16.62 -21.97
N THR A 42 15.86 -15.59 -22.67
CA THR A 42 16.60 -14.34 -22.86
C THR A 42 16.74 -13.55 -21.55
N LEU A 43 15.71 -13.54 -20.70
CA LEU A 43 15.69 -12.81 -19.43
C LEU A 43 16.19 -13.63 -18.22
N GLY A 44 16.61 -14.89 -18.43
CA GLY A 44 17.18 -15.74 -17.38
C GLY A 44 16.19 -16.19 -16.29
N GLN A 45 14.89 -16.22 -16.57
CA GLN A 45 13.85 -16.68 -15.64
C GLN A 45 13.44 -18.12 -15.94
N HIS A 46 13.35 -18.97 -14.92
CA HIS A 46 12.83 -20.32 -15.11
C HIS A 46 11.32 -20.30 -15.39
N ARG A 47 10.88 -21.12 -16.36
CA ARG A 47 9.47 -21.19 -16.81
C ARG A 47 8.51 -21.61 -15.70
N SER A 48 8.92 -22.50 -14.78
CA SER A 48 8.06 -22.87 -13.64
C SER A 48 7.80 -21.66 -12.74
N THR A 49 8.78 -20.78 -12.59
CA THR A 49 8.62 -19.54 -11.83
C THR A 49 7.75 -18.53 -12.58
N GLN A 50 7.75 -18.49 -13.91
CA GLN A 50 6.79 -17.66 -14.67
C GLN A 50 5.36 -18.16 -14.50
N ARG A 51 5.15 -19.47 -14.61
CA ARG A 51 3.83 -20.11 -14.57
C ARG A 51 3.21 -20.21 -13.18
N LYS A 52 4.03 -20.19 -12.12
CA LYS A 52 3.55 -20.26 -10.75
C LYS A 52 2.73 -19.02 -10.42
N VAL A 53 1.40 -19.14 -10.45
CA VAL A 53 0.49 -18.09 -10.00
C VAL A 53 0.83 -17.77 -8.54
N PRO A 54 1.14 -16.50 -8.20
CA PRO A 54 1.31 -16.12 -6.81
C PRO A 54 -0.06 -16.24 -6.14
N LEU A 55 -0.21 -17.22 -5.27
CA LEU A 55 -1.39 -17.34 -4.43
C LEU A 55 -1.25 -16.33 -3.29
N GLY A 56 -2.19 -15.40 -3.20
CA GLY A 56 -2.35 -14.57 -2.01
C GLY A 56 -2.70 -15.43 -0.79
N ARG A 57 -2.70 -14.84 0.40
CA ARG A 57 -3.23 -15.58 1.55
C ARG A 57 -4.75 -15.52 1.50
N SER A 58 -5.42 -16.63 1.76
CA SER A 58 -6.88 -16.71 1.73
C SER A 58 -7.57 -15.80 2.77
N ASP A 59 -6.85 -15.45 3.84
CA ASP A 59 -7.32 -14.59 4.92
C ASP A 59 -7.17 -13.08 4.61
N GLU A 60 -6.58 -12.71 3.47
CA GLU A 60 -6.24 -11.32 3.15
C GLU A 60 -7.48 -10.46 2.89
N GLU A 61 -8.52 -11.02 2.25
CA GLU A 61 -9.79 -10.32 2.00
C GLU A 61 -10.53 -10.04 3.31
N GLN A 62 -10.74 -11.05 4.15
CA GLN A 62 -11.37 -10.91 5.47
C GLN A 62 -10.61 -9.93 6.37
N LEU A 63 -9.28 -10.04 6.41
CA LEU A 63 -8.45 -9.11 7.19
C LEU A 63 -8.58 -7.67 6.71
N THR A 64 -8.76 -7.46 5.40
CA THR A 64 -8.94 -6.13 4.82
C THR A 64 -10.29 -5.53 5.23
N GLU A 65 -11.36 -6.33 5.20
CA GLU A 65 -12.69 -5.94 5.68
C GLU A 65 -12.66 -5.52 7.14
N ASP A 66 -12.05 -6.33 8.02
CA ASP A 66 -11.92 -6.03 9.45
C ASP A 66 -11.10 -4.74 9.70
N ILE A 67 -10.02 -4.53 8.94
CA ILE A 67 -9.23 -3.30 9.02
C ILE A 67 -10.07 -2.08 8.63
N ILE A 68 -10.88 -2.19 7.56
CA ILE A 68 -11.76 -1.11 7.10
C ILE A 68 -12.84 -0.83 8.15
N GLU A 69 -13.43 -1.86 8.73
CA GLU A 69 -14.43 -1.73 9.79
C GLU A 69 -13.83 -1.01 11.01
N LEU A 70 -12.67 -1.45 11.50
CA LEU A 70 -11.96 -0.80 12.60
C LEU A 70 -11.55 0.64 12.25
N ALA A 71 -11.18 0.92 11.00
CA ALA A 71 -10.88 2.28 10.56
C ALA A 71 -12.14 3.17 10.54
N ARG A 72 -13.32 2.63 10.21
CA ARG A 72 -14.60 3.35 10.27
C ARG A 72 -15.02 3.62 11.71
N GLN A 73 -14.91 2.62 12.57
CA GLN A 73 -15.28 2.73 13.98
C GLN A 73 -14.31 3.63 14.77
N TYR A 74 -13.01 3.49 14.51
CA TYR A 74 -11.93 4.16 15.23
C TYR A 74 -11.05 4.99 14.29
N GLY A 75 -11.65 5.95 13.57
CA GLY A 75 -10.97 6.74 12.54
C GLY A 75 -9.67 7.47 12.95
N ARG A 76 -9.39 7.63 14.24
CA ARG A 76 -8.16 8.26 14.75
C ARG A 76 -7.03 7.30 15.12
N TYR A 77 -7.29 6.01 15.17
CA TYR A 77 -6.36 5.03 15.73
C TYR A 77 -5.23 4.70 14.76
N GLY A 78 -5.53 4.70 13.46
CA GLY A 78 -4.55 4.46 12.41
C GLY A 78 -3.90 3.07 12.48
N TYR A 79 -3.03 2.78 11.52
CA TYR A 79 -2.41 1.45 11.39
C TYR A 79 -1.53 1.01 12.57
N ARG A 80 -1.13 1.93 13.48
CA ARG A 80 -0.29 1.59 14.63
C ARG A 80 -1.08 0.97 15.79
N MET A 81 -2.34 1.36 15.96
CA MET A 81 -3.21 0.86 17.04
C MET A 81 -4.07 -0.33 16.59
N VAL A 82 -4.47 -0.35 15.32
CA VAL A 82 -5.32 -1.40 14.74
C VAL A 82 -4.77 -2.83 14.91
N PRO A 83 -3.45 -3.12 14.81
CA PRO A 83 -2.92 -4.47 15.06
C PRO A 83 -3.23 -4.99 16.46
N GLY A 84 -3.25 -4.12 17.48
CA GLY A 84 -3.63 -4.52 18.83
C GLY A 84 -5.11 -4.89 18.94
N LEU A 85 -5.98 -4.15 18.26
CA LEU A 85 -7.41 -4.47 18.19
C LEU A 85 -7.67 -5.78 17.46
N LEU A 86 -6.99 -6.00 16.33
CA LEU A 86 -7.07 -7.24 15.57
C LEU A 86 -6.58 -8.43 16.39
N ASN A 87 -5.49 -8.26 17.16
CA ASN A 87 -5.01 -9.32 18.04
C ASN A 87 -6.02 -9.66 19.14
N ASN A 88 -6.74 -8.68 19.67
CA ASN A 88 -7.80 -8.91 20.65
C ASN A 88 -9.02 -9.62 20.04
N SER A 89 -9.28 -9.46 18.74
CA SER A 89 -10.34 -10.19 18.01
C SER A 89 -9.88 -11.54 17.47
N GLY A 90 -8.68 -12.01 17.85
CA GLY A 90 -8.17 -13.35 17.52
C GLY A 90 -7.25 -13.42 16.30
N TRP A 91 -6.97 -12.31 15.62
CA TRP A 91 -6.00 -12.30 14.53
C TRP A 91 -4.57 -12.40 15.04
N GLN A 92 -3.68 -13.02 14.26
CA GLN A 92 -2.25 -13.01 14.51
C GLN A 92 -1.55 -12.24 13.39
N VAL A 93 -1.57 -10.91 13.46
CA VAL A 93 -1.06 -10.03 12.38
C VAL A 93 0.03 -9.09 12.85
N THR A 94 1.09 -8.97 12.05
CA THR A 94 2.16 -7.99 12.29
C THR A 94 1.74 -6.60 11.83
N HIS A 95 2.17 -5.57 12.56
CA HIS A 95 1.94 -4.16 12.19
C HIS A 95 2.33 -3.81 10.75
N LYS A 96 3.38 -4.41 10.19
CA LYS A 96 3.80 -4.20 8.79
C LYS A 96 2.76 -4.71 7.77
N ARG A 97 2.07 -5.81 8.09
CA ARG A 97 1.00 -6.37 7.23
C ARG A 97 -0.18 -5.41 7.21
N VAL A 98 -0.61 -4.95 8.38
CA VAL A 98 -1.68 -3.95 8.53
C VAL A 98 -1.30 -2.65 7.83
N GLU A 99 -0.08 -2.15 8.00
CA GLU A 99 0.40 -0.94 7.33
C GLU A 99 0.35 -1.06 5.80
N ARG A 100 0.71 -2.22 5.25
CA ARG A 100 0.63 -2.47 3.81
C ARG A 100 -0.81 -2.40 3.31
N ILE A 101 -1.72 -3.13 3.96
CA ILE A 101 -3.15 -3.13 3.60
C ILE A 101 -3.71 -1.72 3.74
N TRP A 102 -3.42 -1.03 4.84
CA TRP A 102 -3.84 0.35 5.10
C TRP A 102 -3.45 1.33 3.98
N ARG A 103 -2.22 1.20 3.45
CA ARG A 103 -1.75 2.02 2.32
C ARG A 103 -2.39 1.60 0.99
N CYS A 104 -2.59 0.30 0.76
CA CYS A 104 -3.27 -0.21 -0.43
C CYS A 104 -4.73 0.25 -0.51
N GLU A 105 -5.45 0.22 0.62
CA GLU A 105 -6.83 0.71 0.75
C GLU A 105 -6.94 2.25 0.78
N GLY A 106 -5.81 2.97 0.77
CA GLY A 106 -5.80 4.43 0.76
C GLY A 106 -6.33 5.07 2.05
N LEU A 107 -6.38 4.33 3.15
CA LEU A 107 -6.89 4.81 4.43
C LEU A 107 -6.00 5.93 4.99
N LYS A 108 -6.61 7.02 5.43
CA LYS A 108 -5.90 8.16 6.03
C LYS A 108 -6.49 8.48 7.40
N VAL A 109 -5.60 8.68 8.37
CA VAL A 109 -5.99 9.17 9.69
C VAL A 109 -6.31 10.66 9.58
N PRO A 110 -7.53 11.11 9.93
CA PRO A 110 -7.86 12.52 9.90
C PRO A 110 -6.97 13.31 10.86
N HIS A 111 -6.43 14.43 10.38
CA HIS A 111 -5.59 15.31 11.19
C HIS A 111 -6.33 15.76 12.46
N LYS A 112 -5.59 15.90 13.56
CA LYS A 112 -6.16 16.41 14.81
C LYS A 112 -6.57 17.86 14.59
N GLN A 113 -7.86 18.18 14.73
CA GLN A 113 -8.29 19.56 14.69
C GLN A 113 -7.57 20.30 15.83
N ARG A 114 -6.84 21.37 15.48
CA ARG A 114 -6.16 22.21 16.47
C ARG A 114 -7.22 22.75 17.42
N LYS A 115 -6.92 22.78 18.71
CA LYS A 115 -7.78 23.46 19.68
C LYS A 115 -7.92 24.91 19.19
N LYS A 116 -9.16 25.40 19.04
CA LYS A 116 -9.40 26.82 18.74
C LYS A 116 -8.74 27.63 19.87
N GLY A 117 -7.94 28.63 19.52
CA GLY A 117 -7.35 29.53 20.52
C GLY A 117 -8.45 30.17 21.36
N ARG A 118 -8.22 30.32 22.66
CA ARG A 118 -9.09 31.15 23.50
C ARG A 118 -8.92 32.60 23.03
N LEU A 119 -10.00 33.24 22.61
CA LEU A 119 -10.03 34.70 22.59
C LEU A 119 -10.07 35.13 24.05
N TRP A 120 -9.03 35.81 24.51
CA TRP A 120 -9.15 36.61 25.71
C TRP A 120 -10.00 37.81 25.32
N LEU A 121 -11.30 37.74 25.56
CA LEU A 121 -12.06 38.95 25.74
C LEU A 121 -11.56 39.54 27.07
N ASN A 122 -11.18 40.82 27.10
CA ASN A 122 -10.66 41.51 28.30
C ASN A 122 -11.67 41.54 29.47
N ASP A 123 -12.85 40.95 29.31
CA ASP A 123 -13.92 40.79 30.30
C ASP A 123 -13.86 39.47 31.08
N GLY A 124 -12.84 38.62 30.83
CA GLY A 124 -12.66 37.34 31.52
C GLY A 124 -13.63 36.24 31.07
N SER A 125 -14.45 36.47 30.05
CA SER A 125 -15.39 35.48 29.54
C SER A 125 -14.70 34.44 28.65
N CYS A 126 -14.90 33.15 28.96
CA CYS A 126 -14.38 32.04 28.15
C CYS A 126 -15.48 31.53 27.19
N VAL A 127 -15.73 32.25 26.09
CA VAL A 127 -16.75 31.85 25.10
C VAL A 127 -16.13 31.04 23.95
N ARG A 128 -16.68 29.85 23.68
CA ARG A 128 -16.35 29.06 22.48
C ARG A 128 -17.35 29.41 21.36
N LEU A 129 -16.93 30.21 20.37
CA LEU A 129 -17.80 30.54 19.24
C LEU A 129 -18.15 29.29 18.41
N ARG A 130 -19.46 29.08 18.25
CA ARG A 130 -20.06 28.13 17.29
C ARG A 130 -19.97 28.76 15.90
N PRO A 131 -19.55 28.02 14.85
CA PRO A 131 -19.45 28.60 13.52
C PRO A 131 -20.84 28.97 12.99
N GLU A 132 -21.04 30.24 12.63
CA GLU A 132 -22.31 30.80 12.12
C GLU A 132 -22.50 30.59 10.61
N ARG A 133 -21.46 30.15 9.89
CA ARG A 133 -21.53 29.90 8.45
C ARG A 133 -21.45 28.39 8.15
N PRO A 134 -22.32 27.87 7.26
CA PRO A 134 -22.20 26.50 6.78
C PRO A 134 -20.88 26.33 6.03
N LYS A 135 -20.27 25.14 6.16
CA LYS A 135 -19.05 24.82 5.44
C LYS A 135 -19.38 24.68 3.96
N SER A 136 -18.82 25.56 3.12
CA SER A 136 -18.81 25.45 1.65
C SER A 136 -17.95 24.29 1.21
#